data_AF-A0A2V7Q8E4-F1
#
_entry.id   AF-A0A2V7Q8E4-F1
#
_cell.length_a   1.000
_cell.length_b   1.000
_cell.length_c   1.000
_cell.angle_alpha   90.00
_cell.angle_beta   90.00
_cell.angle_gamma   90.00
#
_symmetry.space_group_name_H-M   'P 1'
#
loop_
_entity.id
_entity.type
_entity.pdbx_description
1 polymer ?
#
loop_
_entity_poly.entity_id
_entity_poly.type
_entity_poly.pdbx_seq_one_letter_code
_entity_poly.pdbx_strand_id
1 'polypeptide(L)'
;PKTNKVAALTNVVVIATHTRNRAAAEQALKQLEPLLMQQADEAGNPAFKRGQQAQIAYLEGWTAARRGDYASAQKEADRITQLLAPDANPRKLEPMHQLVGFIALYQGKYNEAATHLRQGNLLDPYIKYQFAVATEGAGDAARAKKLFREIADYNFNALGFALVRKDAQQKAGAGT
;
A
#
# COMPACT_ATOMS: atom_id res chain seq x y z
N PRO A 1 12.62 21.03 6.59
CA PRO A 1 11.65 21.39 5.53
C PRO A 1 10.33 20.59 5.67
N LYS A 2 9.17 21.19 5.35
CA LYS A 2 7.85 20.55 5.46
C LYS A 2 7.76 19.24 4.68
N THR A 3 8.29 19.22 3.45
CA THR A 3 8.35 18.04 2.59
C THR A 3 9.07 16.86 3.25
N ASN A 4 10.17 17.12 3.98
CA ASN A 4 10.90 16.07 4.70
C ASN A 4 10.06 15.49 5.84
N LYS A 5 9.25 16.32 6.52
CA LYS A 5 8.35 15.87 7.59
C LYS A 5 7.22 15.00 7.04
N VAL A 6 6.64 15.39 5.90
CA VAL A 6 5.65 14.57 5.18
C VAL A 6 6.24 13.21 4.81
N ALA A 7 7.42 13.18 4.17
CA ALA A 7 8.06 11.93 3.79
C ALA A 7 8.37 11.03 5.01
N ALA A 8 8.88 11.60 6.10
CA ALA A 8 9.17 10.88 7.32
C ALA A 8 7.90 10.28 7.97
N LEU A 9 6.82 11.06 8.07
CA LEU A 9 5.57 10.59 8.65
C LEU A 9 4.91 9.50 7.78
N THR A 10 4.92 9.67 6.45
CA THR A 10 4.45 8.62 5.53
C THR A 10 5.23 7.32 5.74
N ASN A 11 6.56 7.39 5.88
CA ASN A 11 7.38 6.22 6.18
C ASN A 11 7.01 5.57 7.52
N VAL A 12 6.75 6.38 8.56
CA VAL A 12 6.29 5.85 9.86
C VAL A 12 4.96 5.13 9.72
N VAL A 13 3.98 5.69 8.99
CA VAL A 13 2.68 5.03 8.75
C VAL A 13 2.86 3.68 8.05
N VAL A 14 3.70 3.63 7.00
CA VAL A 14 3.98 2.40 6.24
C VAL A 14 4.63 1.34 7.14
N ILE A 15 5.69 1.69 7.88
CA ILE A 15 6.42 0.78 8.78
C ILE A 15 5.49 0.30 9.89
N ALA A 16 4.78 1.22 10.55
CA ALA A 16 3.93 0.92 11.68
C ALA A 16 2.74 0.06 11.26
N THR A 17 2.15 0.31 10.08
CA THR A 17 1.09 -0.54 9.53
C THR A 17 1.63 -1.94 9.22
N HIS A 18 2.76 -2.06 8.52
CA HIS A 18 3.35 -3.36 8.24
C HIS A 18 3.69 -4.15 9.52
N THR A 19 4.28 -3.49 10.52
CA THR A 19 4.68 -4.11 11.80
C THR A 19 3.53 -4.22 12.82
N ARG A 20 2.31 -3.79 12.47
CA ARG A 20 1.12 -3.77 13.33
C ARG A 20 1.28 -2.91 14.60
N ASN A 21 2.16 -1.92 14.58
CA ASN A 21 2.28 -0.92 15.65
C ASN A 21 1.16 0.12 15.50
N ARG A 22 0.00 -0.19 16.06
CA ARG A 22 -1.21 0.64 15.94
C ARG A 22 -1.01 2.07 16.44
N ALA A 23 -0.44 2.24 17.62
CA ALA A 23 -0.27 3.56 18.23
C ALA A 23 0.61 4.47 17.36
N ALA A 24 1.72 3.94 16.83
CA ALA A 24 2.60 4.72 15.96
C ALA A 24 1.94 5.07 14.62
N ALA A 25 1.16 4.15 14.03
CA ALA A 25 0.43 4.41 12.78
C ALA A 25 -0.61 5.52 12.97
N GLU A 26 -1.45 5.43 14.00
CA GLU A 26 -2.49 6.41 14.30
C GLU A 26 -1.90 7.79 14.64
N GLN A 27 -0.84 7.83 15.45
CA GLN A 27 -0.17 9.08 15.79
C GLN A 27 0.50 9.74 14.58
N ALA A 28 1.06 8.96 13.66
CA ALA A 28 1.68 9.47 12.45
C ALA A 28 0.64 9.98 11.44
N LEU A 29 -0.47 9.26 11.24
CA LEU A 29 -1.60 9.69 10.40
C LEU A 29 -2.16 11.04 10.86
N LYS A 30 -2.46 11.17 12.16
CA LYS A 30 -2.97 12.42 12.77
C LYS A 30 -2.07 13.63 12.52
N GLN A 31 -0.75 13.42 12.41
CA GLN A 31 0.21 14.49 12.10
C GLN A 31 0.37 14.72 10.60
N LEU A 32 0.22 13.67 9.79
CA LEU A 32 0.46 13.69 8.35
C LEU A 32 -0.68 14.38 7.60
N GLU A 33 -1.92 14.05 7.91
CA GLU A 33 -3.12 14.59 7.25
C GLU A 33 -3.13 16.12 7.12
N PRO A 34 -2.99 16.91 8.20
CA PRO A 34 -3.02 18.37 8.08
C PRO A 34 -1.86 18.91 7.23
N LEU A 35 -0.71 18.22 7.19
CA LEU A 35 0.42 18.63 6.36
C LEU A 35 0.15 18.38 4.87
N LEU A 36 -0.45 17.23 4.54
CA LEU A 36 -0.85 16.92 3.16
C LEU A 36 -1.94 17.88 2.67
N MET A 37 -2.89 18.24 3.53
CA MET A 37 -3.94 19.22 3.18
C MET A 37 -3.38 20.64 3.06
N GLN A 38 -2.46 21.02 3.94
CA GLN A 38 -1.77 22.30 3.78
C GLN A 38 -0.98 22.37 2.46
N GLN A 39 -0.26 21.30 2.07
CA GLN A 39 0.41 21.24 0.77
C GLN A 39 -0.56 21.34 -0.40
N ALA A 40 -1.72 20.68 -0.30
CA ALA A 40 -2.77 20.75 -1.31
C ALA A 40 -3.33 22.16 -1.50
N ASP A 41 -3.58 22.85 -0.39
CA ASP A 41 -4.11 24.22 -0.41
C ASP A 41 -3.07 25.22 -0.95
N GLU A 42 -1.79 25.07 -0.55
CA GLU A 42 -0.68 25.89 -1.07
C GLU A 42 -0.46 25.71 -2.57
N ALA A 43 -0.71 24.52 -3.11
CA ALA A 43 -0.57 24.24 -4.54
C ALA A 43 -1.69 24.85 -5.40
N GLY A 44 -2.86 25.14 -4.82
CA GLY A 44 -4.00 25.72 -5.53
C GLY A 44 -4.54 24.88 -6.70
N ASN A 45 -4.18 23.60 -6.79
CA ASN A 45 -4.54 22.71 -7.90
C ASN A 45 -5.56 21.66 -7.44
N PRO A 46 -6.79 21.65 -7.98
CA PRO A 46 -7.82 20.70 -7.57
C PRO A 46 -7.46 19.23 -7.79
N ALA A 47 -6.77 18.88 -8.87
CA ALA A 47 -6.34 17.51 -9.12
C ALA A 47 -5.27 17.07 -8.10
N PHE A 48 -4.32 17.95 -7.79
CA PHE A 48 -3.33 17.70 -6.75
C PHE A 48 -3.98 17.51 -5.38
N LYS A 49 -4.98 18.34 -5.03
CA LYS A 49 -5.74 18.19 -3.78
C LYS A 49 -6.46 16.85 -3.69
N ARG A 50 -7.14 16.40 -4.77
CA ARG A 50 -7.75 15.06 -4.82
C ARG A 50 -6.71 13.95 -4.68
N GLY A 51 -5.54 14.10 -5.30
CA GLY A 51 -4.41 13.18 -5.12
C GLY A 51 -3.96 13.09 -3.67
N GLN A 52 -3.82 14.23 -2.98
CA GLN A 52 -3.48 14.23 -1.55
C GLN A 52 -4.58 13.60 -0.67
N GLN A 53 -5.84 13.84 -0.98
CA GLN A 53 -6.97 13.22 -0.28
C GLN A 53 -7.02 11.70 -0.51
N ALA A 54 -6.72 11.25 -1.74
CA ALA A 54 -6.66 9.82 -2.05
C ALA A 54 -5.49 9.13 -1.36
N GLN A 55 -4.35 9.82 -1.21
CA GLN A 55 -3.23 9.32 -0.41
C GLN A 55 -3.60 9.14 1.06
N ILE A 56 -4.31 10.11 1.64
CA ILE A 56 -4.83 10.02 3.02
C ILE A 56 -5.74 8.79 3.14
N ALA A 57 -6.77 8.69 2.29
CA ALA A 57 -7.71 7.58 2.28
C ALA A 57 -7.00 6.22 2.15
N TYR A 58 -5.99 6.12 1.26
CA TYR A 58 -5.20 4.90 1.10
C TYR A 58 -4.47 4.49 2.39
N LEU A 59 -3.80 5.43 3.05
CA LEU A 59 -3.05 5.15 4.27
C LEU A 59 -3.98 4.81 5.45
N GLU A 60 -5.05 5.58 5.65
CA GLU A 60 -6.08 5.32 6.65
C GLU A 60 -6.73 3.95 6.43
N GLY A 61 -7.13 3.66 5.19
CA GLY A 61 -7.77 2.42 4.81
C GLY A 61 -6.84 1.22 5.01
N TRP A 62 -5.55 1.35 4.65
CA TRP A 62 -4.59 0.27 4.85
C TRP A 62 -4.34 0.00 6.35
N THR A 63 -4.18 1.06 7.15
CA THR A 63 -4.09 0.94 8.62
C THR A 63 -5.37 0.30 9.21
N ALA A 64 -6.55 0.68 8.74
CA ALA A 64 -7.84 0.11 9.14
C ALA A 64 -7.95 -1.39 8.79
N ALA A 65 -7.59 -1.78 7.55
CA ALA A 65 -7.58 -3.17 7.13
C ALA A 65 -6.65 -4.01 8.01
N ARG A 66 -5.47 -3.48 8.34
CA ARG A 66 -4.48 -4.17 9.16
C ARG A 66 -4.94 -4.43 10.59
N ARG A 67 -5.80 -3.58 11.15
CA ARG A 67 -6.44 -3.78 12.46
C ARG A 67 -7.73 -4.59 12.41
N GLY A 68 -8.09 -5.14 11.24
CA GLY A 68 -9.32 -5.91 11.03
C GLY A 68 -10.58 -5.07 10.88
N ASP A 69 -10.46 -3.74 10.77
CA ASP A 69 -11.60 -2.86 10.49
C ASP A 69 -11.82 -2.76 8.98
N TYR A 70 -12.28 -3.86 8.41
CA TYR A 70 -12.48 -3.99 6.96
C TYR A 70 -13.59 -3.09 6.44
N ALA A 71 -14.59 -2.77 7.27
CA ALA A 71 -15.68 -1.87 6.88
C ALA A 71 -15.16 -0.44 6.68
N SER A 72 -14.34 0.08 7.60
CA SER A 72 -13.71 1.38 7.43
C SER A 72 -12.71 1.37 6.26
N ALA A 73 -11.93 0.29 6.10
CA ALA A 73 -11.01 0.16 4.98
C ALA A 73 -11.73 0.18 3.62
N GLN A 74 -12.88 -0.49 3.50
CA GLN A 74 -13.66 -0.48 2.27
C GLN A 74 -14.21 0.91 1.94
N LYS A 75 -14.70 1.65 2.95
CA LYS A 75 -15.15 3.04 2.76
C LYS A 75 -14.04 3.92 2.19
N GLU A 76 -12.81 3.75 2.64
CA GLU A 76 -11.69 4.51 2.08
C GLU A 76 -11.35 4.08 0.65
N ALA A 77 -11.48 2.79 0.30
CA ALA A 77 -11.33 2.34 -1.09
C ALA A 77 -12.38 2.96 -2.02
N ASP A 78 -13.63 3.04 -1.57
CA ASP A 78 -14.72 3.70 -2.30
C ASP A 78 -14.44 5.21 -2.45
N ARG A 79 -13.92 5.85 -1.38
CA ARG A 79 -13.52 7.25 -1.39
C ARG A 79 -12.38 7.53 -2.38
N ILE A 80 -11.36 6.68 -2.47
CA ILE A 80 -10.30 6.78 -3.48
C ILE A 80 -10.91 6.76 -4.89
N THR A 81 -11.85 5.84 -5.13
CA THR A 81 -12.54 5.73 -6.42
C THR A 81 -13.26 7.03 -6.78
N GLN A 82 -14.02 7.60 -5.84
CA GLN A 82 -14.76 8.84 -6.04
C GLN A 82 -13.83 10.04 -6.27
N LEU A 83 -12.77 10.17 -5.46
CA LEU A 83 -11.80 11.25 -5.56
C LEU A 83 -11.05 11.24 -6.91
N LEU A 84 -10.70 10.06 -7.39
CA LEU A 84 -9.87 9.92 -8.59
C LEU A 84 -10.70 9.67 -9.86
N ALA A 85 -12.03 9.52 -9.76
CA ALA A 85 -12.89 9.35 -10.93
C ALA A 85 -12.67 10.41 -12.04
N PRO A 86 -12.48 11.72 -11.73
CA PRO A 86 -12.25 12.75 -12.75
C PRO A 86 -10.89 12.69 -13.44
N ASP A 87 -9.91 11.97 -12.89
CA ASP A 87 -8.54 12.02 -13.40
C ASP A 87 -8.41 11.21 -14.70
N ALA A 88 -7.62 11.69 -15.66
CA ALA A 88 -7.41 11.00 -16.94
C ALA A 88 -6.33 9.90 -16.86
N ASN A 89 -5.61 9.79 -15.74
CA ASN A 89 -4.51 8.83 -15.60
C ASN A 89 -5.04 7.38 -15.64
N PRO A 90 -4.60 6.52 -16.58
CA PRO A 90 -5.05 5.13 -16.65
C PRO A 90 -4.68 4.31 -15.40
N ARG A 91 -3.70 4.77 -14.62
CA ARG A 91 -3.22 4.16 -13.38
C ARG A 91 -3.90 4.72 -12.12
N LYS A 92 -4.88 5.62 -12.27
CA LYS A 92 -5.50 6.33 -11.14
C LYS A 92 -6.15 5.42 -10.09
N LEU A 93 -6.59 4.22 -10.47
CA LEU A 93 -7.23 3.28 -9.55
C LEU A 93 -6.28 2.22 -8.97
N GLU A 94 -4.99 2.25 -9.28
CA GLU A 94 -4.00 1.36 -8.64
C GLU A 94 -4.07 1.40 -7.10
N PRO A 95 -4.19 2.57 -6.42
CA PRO A 95 -4.29 2.61 -4.96
C PRO A 95 -5.56 1.95 -4.42
N MET A 96 -6.68 2.07 -5.14
CA MET A 96 -7.93 1.39 -4.77
C MET A 96 -7.76 -0.13 -4.87
N HIS A 97 -7.24 -0.62 -5.99
CA HIS A 97 -7.01 -2.06 -6.17
C HIS A 97 -6.04 -2.60 -5.13
N GLN A 98 -4.98 -1.86 -4.78
CA GLN A 98 -4.07 -2.23 -3.70
C GLN A 98 -4.79 -2.35 -2.37
N LEU A 99 -5.62 -1.37 -2.00
CA LEU A 99 -6.34 -1.36 -0.74
C LEU A 99 -7.36 -2.51 -0.64
N VAL A 100 -8.17 -2.74 -1.66
CA VAL A 100 -9.09 -3.90 -1.72
C VAL A 100 -8.30 -5.22 -1.66
N GLY A 101 -7.15 -5.27 -2.34
CA GLY A 101 -6.21 -6.37 -2.27
C GLY A 101 -5.73 -6.66 -0.84
N PHE A 102 -5.39 -5.64 -0.06
CA PHE A 102 -5.01 -5.79 1.35
C PHE A 102 -6.16 -6.26 2.22
N ILE A 103 -7.36 -5.72 2.02
CA ILE A 103 -8.56 -6.16 2.76
C ILE A 103 -8.77 -7.67 2.55
N ALA A 104 -8.83 -8.11 1.30
CA ALA A 104 -9.00 -9.52 0.95
C ALA A 104 -7.85 -10.38 1.50
N LEU A 105 -6.60 -9.93 1.37
CA LEU A 105 -5.43 -10.66 1.86
C LEU A 105 -5.50 -10.87 3.37
N TYR A 106 -5.85 -9.84 4.14
CA TYR A 106 -5.93 -9.90 5.59
C TYR A 106 -7.15 -10.69 6.08
N GLN A 107 -8.15 -10.90 5.22
CA GLN A 107 -9.27 -11.81 5.46
C GLN A 107 -8.98 -13.27 5.04
N GLY A 108 -7.80 -13.56 4.49
CA GLY A 108 -7.44 -14.89 3.96
C GLY A 108 -8.10 -15.22 2.62
N LYS A 109 -8.70 -14.24 1.93
CA LYS A 109 -9.34 -14.41 0.62
C LYS A 109 -8.31 -14.29 -0.50
N TYR A 110 -7.42 -15.27 -0.59
CA TYR A 110 -6.22 -15.17 -1.41
C TYR A 110 -6.49 -14.99 -2.91
N ASN A 111 -7.49 -15.67 -3.48
CA ASN A 111 -7.86 -15.51 -4.90
C ASN A 111 -8.33 -14.08 -5.24
N GLU A 112 -9.16 -13.49 -4.37
CA GLU A 112 -9.64 -12.12 -4.51
C GLU A 112 -8.48 -11.12 -4.34
N ALA A 113 -7.65 -11.34 -3.30
CA ALA A 113 -6.45 -10.53 -3.07
C ALA A 113 -5.52 -10.52 -4.28
N ALA A 114 -5.24 -11.68 -4.88
CA ALA A 114 -4.39 -11.79 -6.07
C ALA A 114 -5.00 -11.05 -7.28
N THR A 115 -6.32 -11.13 -7.44
CA THR A 115 -7.06 -10.46 -8.53
C THR A 115 -6.97 -8.94 -8.45
N HIS A 116 -6.97 -8.38 -7.24
CA HIS A 116 -6.85 -6.95 -7.01
C HIS A 116 -5.38 -6.48 -6.99
N LEU A 117 -4.49 -7.18 -6.28
CA LEU A 117 -3.08 -6.78 -6.16
C LEU A 117 -2.33 -6.82 -7.49
N ARG A 118 -2.71 -7.70 -8.44
CA ARG A 118 -2.16 -7.69 -9.81
C ARG A 118 -2.48 -6.41 -10.61
N GLN A 119 -3.52 -5.68 -10.21
CA GLN A 119 -3.95 -4.42 -10.84
C GLN A 119 -3.38 -3.19 -10.11
N GLY A 120 -2.62 -3.40 -9.02
CA GLY A 120 -1.87 -2.33 -8.36
C GLY A 120 -0.57 -1.99 -9.07
N ASN A 121 0.19 -1.04 -8.50
CA ASN A 121 1.53 -0.72 -8.97
C ASN A 121 2.54 -1.85 -8.71
N LEU A 122 2.70 -2.78 -9.66
CA LEU A 122 3.67 -3.88 -9.57
C LEU A 122 5.14 -3.44 -9.73
N LEU A 123 5.41 -2.16 -9.98
CA LEU A 123 6.77 -1.60 -9.90
C LEU A 123 7.18 -1.32 -8.45
N ASP A 124 6.22 -1.23 -7.53
CA ASP A 124 6.49 -1.16 -6.10
C ASP A 124 6.78 -2.59 -5.57
N PRO A 125 8.00 -2.87 -5.09
CA PRO A 125 8.36 -4.19 -4.59
C PRO A 125 7.51 -4.64 -3.39
N TYR A 126 6.96 -3.70 -2.61
CA TYR A 126 6.04 -4.03 -1.53
C TYR A 126 4.73 -4.61 -2.08
N ILE A 127 4.15 -3.96 -3.08
CA ILE A 127 2.89 -4.41 -3.70
C ILE A 127 3.09 -5.72 -4.45
N LYS A 128 4.20 -5.84 -5.19
CA LYS A 128 4.57 -7.11 -5.85
C LYS A 128 4.74 -8.24 -4.83
N TYR A 129 5.33 -7.98 -3.67
CA TYR A 129 5.45 -8.97 -2.59
C TYR A 129 4.08 -9.40 -2.06
N GLN A 130 3.17 -8.47 -1.82
CA GLN A 130 1.84 -8.79 -1.30
C GLN A 130 1.03 -9.59 -2.34
N PHE A 131 1.20 -9.28 -3.63
CA PHE A 131 0.67 -10.10 -4.72
C PHE A 131 1.26 -11.52 -4.72
N ALA A 132 2.56 -11.67 -4.48
CA ALA A 132 3.20 -12.98 -4.36
C ALA A 132 2.65 -13.80 -3.18
N VAL A 133 2.46 -13.17 -2.02
CA VAL A 133 1.83 -13.81 -0.84
C VAL A 133 0.40 -14.24 -1.15
N ALA A 134 -0.40 -13.38 -1.79
CA ALA A 134 -1.75 -13.74 -2.22
C ALA A 134 -1.76 -14.89 -3.24
N THR A 135 -0.80 -14.90 -4.16
CA THR A 135 -0.65 -15.97 -5.16
C THR A 135 -0.27 -17.31 -4.52
N GLU A 136 0.62 -17.28 -3.53
CA GLU A 136 1.01 -18.46 -2.73
C GLU A 136 -0.20 -19.01 -1.97
N GLY A 137 -0.92 -18.16 -1.23
CA GLY A 137 -2.11 -18.55 -0.48
C GLY A 137 -3.28 -19.04 -1.35
N ALA A 138 -3.31 -18.64 -2.62
CA ALA A 138 -4.26 -19.14 -3.61
C ALA A 138 -3.89 -20.53 -4.17
N GLY A 139 -2.73 -21.07 -3.79
CA GLY A 139 -2.26 -22.40 -4.20
C GLY A 139 -1.28 -22.42 -5.37
N ASP A 140 -0.96 -21.27 -5.99
CA ASP A 140 0.00 -21.18 -7.10
C ASP A 140 1.43 -20.91 -6.57
N ALA A 141 1.98 -21.88 -5.84
CA ALA A 141 3.30 -21.78 -5.25
C ALA A 141 4.42 -21.58 -6.30
N ALA A 142 4.26 -22.16 -7.49
CA ALA A 142 5.24 -22.04 -8.57
C ALA A 142 5.35 -20.60 -9.08
N ARG A 143 4.21 -19.92 -9.30
CA ARG A 143 4.19 -18.51 -9.68
C ARG A 143 4.64 -17.61 -8.54
N ALA A 144 4.17 -17.87 -7.32
CA ALA A 144 4.59 -17.09 -6.15
C ALA A 144 6.11 -17.10 -5.98
N LYS A 145 6.75 -18.28 -6.09
CA LYS A 145 8.22 -18.41 -6.02
C LYS A 145 8.95 -17.57 -7.08
N LYS A 146 8.42 -17.48 -8.30
CA LYS A 146 8.98 -16.60 -9.35
C LYS A 146 8.89 -15.13 -8.94
N LEU A 147 7.73 -14.69 -8.46
CA LEU A 147 7.53 -13.32 -7.98
C LEU A 147 8.45 -12.99 -6.79
N PHE A 148 8.60 -13.89 -5.81
CA PHE A 148 9.51 -13.71 -4.69
C PHE A 148 10.97 -13.57 -5.14
N ARG A 149 11.39 -14.33 -6.17
CA ARG A 149 12.72 -14.18 -6.76
C ARG A 149 12.93 -12.82 -7.40
N GLU A 150 11.97 -12.34 -8.19
CA GLU A 150 12.04 -10.99 -8.77
C GLU A 150 12.18 -9.89 -7.71
N ILE A 151 11.55 -10.07 -6.55
CA ILE A 151 11.69 -9.14 -5.41
C ILE A 151 13.04 -9.30 -4.74
N ALA A 152 13.53 -10.53 -4.55
CA ALA A 152 14.83 -10.81 -3.94
C ALA A 152 16.00 -10.22 -4.74
N ASP A 153 15.87 -10.19 -6.07
CA ASP A 153 16.84 -9.63 -7.00
C ASP A 153 16.71 -8.10 -7.16
N TYR A 154 15.70 -7.48 -6.52
CA TYR A 154 15.51 -6.03 -6.56
C TYR A 154 16.67 -5.31 -5.88
N ASN A 155 17.20 -4.32 -6.58
CA ASN A 155 18.50 -3.70 -6.32
C ASN A 155 18.42 -2.18 -6.08
N PHE A 156 17.22 -1.62 -5.96
CA PHE A 156 17.03 -0.23 -5.53
C PHE A 156 16.68 -0.13 -4.04
N ASN A 157 17.19 0.92 -3.39
CA ASN A 157 16.85 1.23 -2.02
C ASN A 157 15.45 1.85 -1.96
N ALA A 158 14.47 1.08 -1.48
CA ALA A 158 13.13 1.55 -1.20
C ALA A 158 12.68 1.04 0.18
N LEU A 159 11.95 1.86 0.95
CA LEU A 159 11.46 1.46 2.27
C LEU A 159 10.62 0.17 2.20
N GLY A 160 9.68 0.12 1.26
CA GLY A 160 8.82 -1.04 1.06
C GLY A 160 9.62 -2.32 0.78
N PHE A 161 10.68 -2.23 -0.01
CA PHE A 161 11.59 -3.34 -0.25
C PHE A 161 12.30 -3.79 1.03
N ALA A 162 12.85 -2.86 1.82
CA ALA A 162 13.54 -3.20 3.06
C ALA A 162 12.65 -3.97 4.05
N LEU A 163 11.33 -3.70 4.05
CA LEU A 163 10.36 -4.40 4.91
C LEU A 163 10.14 -5.87 4.50
N VAL A 164 10.25 -6.19 3.21
CA VAL A 164 9.85 -7.50 2.68
C VAL A 164 11.00 -8.35 2.16
N ARG A 165 12.18 -7.75 1.95
CA ARG A 165 13.34 -8.40 1.31
C ARG A 165 13.73 -9.73 1.95
N LYS A 166 13.86 -9.75 3.28
CA LYS A 166 14.32 -10.94 4.01
C LYS A 166 13.36 -12.12 3.80
N ASP A 167 12.06 -11.87 3.92
CA ASP A 167 11.05 -12.90 3.71
C ASP A 167 10.97 -13.33 2.23
N ALA A 168 11.06 -12.38 1.29
CA ALA A 168 11.10 -12.68 -0.14
C ALA A 168 12.28 -13.60 -0.50
N GLN A 169 13.48 -13.35 0.04
CA GLN A 169 14.65 -14.21 -0.17
C GLN A 169 14.43 -15.63 0.38
N GLN A 170 13.85 -15.75 1.57
CA GLN A 170 13.52 -17.04 2.16
C GLN A 170 12.50 -17.80 1.30
N LYS A 171 11.42 -17.15 0.89
CA LYS A 171 10.36 -17.74 0.05
C LYS A 171 10.81 -18.04 -1.38
N ALA A 172 11.79 -17.32 -1.91
CA ALA A 172 12.41 -17.63 -3.20
C ALA A 172 13.28 -18.91 -3.16
N GLY A 173 13.61 -19.41 -1.97
CA GLY A 173 14.63 -20.45 -1.76
C GLY A 173 16.05 -19.92 -1.95
N ALA A 174 16.26 -18.62 -1.78
CA ALA A 174 17.55 -17.93 -1.86
C ALA A 174 18.18 -17.67 -0.47
N GLY A 175 17.60 -18.25 0.59
CA GLY A 175 18.15 -18.18 1.94
C GLY A 175 19.27 -19.20 2.13
N THR A 176 20.51 -18.73 2.22
CA THR A 176 21.58 -19.37 3.00
C THR A 176 21.43 -18.97 4.46
#